data_AF-A0A4R5C786-F1
#
_entry.id   AF-A0A4R5C786-F1
#
_cell.length_a   1.000
_cell.length_b   1.000
_cell.length_c   1.000
_cell.angle_alpha   90.00
_cell.angle_beta   90.00
_cell.angle_gamma   90.00
#
_symmetry.space_group_name_H-M   'P 1'
#
loop_
_entity.id
_entity.type
_entity.pdbx_description
1 polymer ?
#
loop_
_entity_poly.entity_id
_entity_poly.type
_entity_poly.pdbx_seq_one_letter_code
_entity_poly.pdbx_strand_id
1 'polypeptide(L)'
;MRGRFWRGRGRTTPRDVENFLQQLHPNADATIWLNALVVRAYHAQALQDDGCKAARTSKAATDREAADRGVVTATRHKIAAGDLTGIGWCELQAVLLDCRAQAADVEVARNLYDSIMAGESQAGADPQRDPLIVPPAAPDQPAAIANADTGTGEAAATTDPSSPDKEDIRNGSHLDDETDGDPKKATTVEEYVQAMQIYRENADKPPLRTMVEAIKDSPLAEKKYGIASLSNIGKNGKPPKAALVRAYLVGCGADEETITYWEEARRQLLTRLIRQRPPGR
;
A
#
# COMPACT_ATOMS: atom_id res chain seq x y z
N MET A 1 -13.21 -18.74 12.99
CA MET A 1 -12.37 -19.91 13.35
C MET A 1 -11.00 -19.42 13.83
N ARG A 2 -10.70 -19.52 15.13
CA ARG A 2 -9.36 -19.16 15.65
C ARG A 2 -8.42 -20.36 15.42
N GLY A 3 -7.69 -20.34 14.32
CA GLY A 3 -6.74 -21.40 13.96
C GLY A 3 -5.62 -21.47 15.00
N ARG A 4 -5.38 -22.66 15.55
CA ARG A 4 -4.15 -22.99 16.28
C ARG A 4 -3.00 -22.88 15.29
N PHE A 5 -2.39 -21.70 15.21
CA PHE A 5 -1.23 -21.49 14.35
C PHE A 5 -0.05 -22.30 14.89
N TRP A 6 0.34 -23.28 14.08
CA TRP A 6 1.46 -24.20 14.16
C TRP A 6 2.74 -23.50 14.65
N ARG A 7 2.98 -23.49 15.97
CA ARG A 7 4.29 -23.18 16.57
C ARG A 7 5.02 -24.44 17.02
N GLY A 8 4.90 -25.52 16.25
CA GLY A 8 5.75 -26.71 16.39
C GLY A 8 6.93 -26.58 15.43
N ARG A 9 8.17 -26.80 15.89
CA ARG A 9 9.41 -26.79 15.08
C ARG A 9 9.47 -27.85 13.95
N GLY A 10 8.34 -28.42 13.53
CA GLY A 10 8.28 -29.33 12.39
C GLY A 10 8.53 -28.56 11.09
N ARG A 11 9.34 -29.13 10.20
CA ARG A 11 9.43 -28.63 8.82
C ARG A 11 8.09 -28.91 8.13
N THR A 12 7.43 -27.88 7.62
CA THR A 12 6.22 -28.03 6.79
C THR A 12 6.56 -28.88 5.56
N THR A 13 5.78 -29.91 5.28
CA THR A 13 5.93 -30.74 4.07
C THR A 13 4.97 -30.26 2.97
N PRO A 14 5.23 -30.55 1.68
CA PRO A 14 4.30 -30.23 0.60
C PRO A 14 2.88 -30.76 0.86
N ARG A 15 2.77 -31.97 1.42
CA ARG A 15 1.50 -32.60 1.77
C ARG A 15 0.73 -31.83 2.86
N ASP A 16 1.43 -31.20 3.80
CA ASP A 16 0.78 -30.35 4.81
C ASP A 16 0.18 -29.09 4.17
N VAL A 17 0.88 -28.51 3.19
CA VAL A 17 0.42 -27.35 2.42
C VAL A 17 -0.81 -27.72 1.59
N GLU A 18 -0.78 -28.84 0.87
CA GLU A 18 -1.92 -29.35 0.09
C GLU A 18 -3.13 -29.64 0.98
N ASN A 19 -2.93 -30.33 2.11
CA ASN A 19 -4.00 -30.59 3.08
C ASN A 19 -4.62 -29.28 3.61
N PHE A 20 -3.80 -28.26 3.86
CA PHE A 20 -4.27 -26.94 4.26
C PHE A 20 -5.13 -26.29 3.17
N LEU A 21 -4.67 -26.30 1.90
CA LEU A 21 -5.42 -25.75 0.77
C LEU A 21 -6.75 -26.49 0.55
N GLN A 22 -6.73 -27.82 0.64
CA GLN A 22 -7.91 -28.68 0.55
C GLN A 22 -8.92 -28.39 1.68
N GLN A 23 -8.45 -28.13 2.90
CA GLN A 23 -9.34 -27.77 4.02
C GLN A 23 -9.95 -26.38 3.85
N LEU A 24 -9.19 -25.42 3.31
CA LEU A 24 -9.65 -24.04 3.10
C LEU A 24 -10.61 -23.95 1.90
N HIS A 25 -10.32 -24.71 0.84
CA HIS A 25 -11.05 -24.69 -0.43
C HIS A 25 -11.20 -26.11 -1.02
N PRO A 26 -12.15 -26.94 -0.53
CA PRO A 26 -12.22 -28.36 -0.86
C PRO A 26 -12.58 -28.70 -2.31
N ASN A 27 -13.16 -27.76 -3.05
CA ASN A 27 -13.58 -27.95 -4.45
C ASN A 27 -13.04 -26.84 -5.36
N ALA A 28 -11.96 -26.18 -4.95
CA ALA A 28 -11.32 -25.16 -5.76
C ALA A 28 -10.45 -25.77 -6.85
N ASP A 29 -10.30 -25.02 -7.94
CA ASP A 29 -9.33 -25.34 -8.98
C ASP A 29 -7.90 -24.93 -8.57
N ALA A 30 -6.94 -25.28 -9.43
CA ALA A 30 -5.53 -24.98 -9.22
C ALA A 30 -5.26 -23.46 -9.12
N THR A 31 -6.03 -22.63 -9.82
CA THR A 31 -5.89 -21.17 -9.81
C THR A 31 -6.25 -20.58 -8.45
N ILE A 32 -7.40 -20.99 -7.90
CA ILE A 32 -7.84 -20.55 -6.56
C ILE A 32 -6.87 -21.06 -5.50
N TRP A 33 -6.40 -22.30 -5.60
CA TRP A 33 -5.39 -22.84 -4.68
C TRP A 33 -4.07 -22.09 -4.72
N LEU A 34 -3.59 -21.73 -5.92
CA LEU A 34 -2.37 -20.96 -6.08
C LEU A 34 -2.52 -19.55 -5.50
N ASN A 35 -3.65 -18.88 -5.75
CA ASN A 35 -3.93 -17.57 -5.15
C ASN A 35 -3.99 -17.63 -3.62
N ALA A 36 -4.67 -18.64 -3.06
CA ALA A 36 -4.73 -18.85 -1.61
C ALA A 36 -3.34 -19.08 -0.99
N LEU A 37 -2.44 -19.79 -1.70
CA LEU A 37 -1.06 -20.00 -1.26
C LEU A 37 -0.24 -18.71 -1.30
N VAL A 38 -0.39 -17.88 -2.34
CA VAL A 38 0.24 -16.55 -2.43
C VAL A 38 -0.23 -15.66 -1.27
N VAL A 39 -1.54 -15.56 -1.04
CA VAL A 39 -2.12 -14.79 0.06
C VAL A 39 -1.61 -15.27 1.42
N ARG A 40 -1.49 -16.60 1.61
CA ARG A 40 -0.90 -17.17 2.83
C ARG A 40 0.54 -16.74 3.02
N ALA A 41 1.37 -16.75 1.97
CA ALA A 41 2.76 -16.31 2.05
C ALA A 41 2.86 -14.83 2.47
N TYR A 42 2.04 -13.96 1.86
CA TYR A 42 1.94 -12.54 2.23
C TYR A 42 1.57 -12.34 3.71
N HIS A 43 0.56 -13.06 4.20
CA HIS A 43 0.15 -12.95 5.60
C HIS A 43 1.15 -13.58 6.57
N ALA A 44 1.84 -14.65 6.17
CA ALA A 44 2.89 -15.26 6.99
C ALA A 44 4.06 -14.28 7.21
N GLN A 45 4.42 -13.53 6.18
CA GLN A 45 5.39 -12.43 6.30
C GLN A 45 4.89 -11.35 7.25
N ALA A 46 3.65 -10.85 7.05
CA ALA A 46 3.08 -9.82 7.92
C ALA A 46 3.05 -10.23 9.40
N LEU A 47 2.68 -11.48 9.69
CA LEU A 47 2.64 -12.01 11.07
C LEU A 47 4.03 -12.24 11.68
N GLN A 48 5.06 -12.52 10.86
CA GLN A 48 6.44 -12.56 11.34
C GLN A 48 6.97 -11.17 11.63
N ASP A 49 6.56 -10.19 10.83
CA ASP A 49 6.96 -8.81 10.97
C ASP A 49 6.24 -8.12 12.14
N ASP A 50 5.01 -8.51 12.50
CA ASP A 50 4.27 -7.95 13.64
C ASP A 50 4.95 -8.17 15.03
N GLY A 51 5.98 -9.01 15.10
CA GLY A 51 6.84 -9.15 16.28
C GLY A 51 7.96 -8.10 16.40
N CYS A 52 8.23 -7.35 15.33
CA CYS A 52 9.29 -6.34 15.25
C CYS A 52 8.71 -5.06 14.62
N LYS A 53 9.14 -3.88 15.04
CA LYS A 53 8.80 -2.61 14.36
C LYS A 53 9.34 -2.51 12.90
N ALA A 54 9.73 -3.62 12.28
CA ALA A 54 10.37 -3.77 10.98
C ALA A 54 9.38 -3.99 9.80
N ALA A 55 8.08 -4.09 10.04
CA ALA A 55 7.08 -4.31 8.98
C ALA A 55 7.07 -3.22 7.89
N ARG A 56 7.46 -1.98 8.21
CA ARG A 56 7.51 -0.87 7.24
C ARG A 56 8.81 -0.83 6.42
N THR A 57 9.94 -1.19 7.01
CA THR A 57 11.20 -1.44 6.29
C THR A 57 11.14 -2.71 5.43
N SER A 58 10.32 -3.69 5.83
CA SER A 58 10.09 -4.94 5.12
C SER A 58 9.48 -4.73 3.74
N LYS A 59 8.49 -3.84 3.58
CA LYS A 59 7.90 -3.57 2.25
C LYS A 59 8.91 -2.97 1.25
N ALA A 60 9.66 -1.93 1.66
CA ALA A 60 10.66 -1.31 0.79
C ALA A 60 11.86 -2.23 0.52
N ALA A 61 12.29 -3.01 1.51
CA ALA A 61 13.34 -4.01 1.34
C ALA A 61 12.90 -5.15 0.41
N THR A 62 11.66 -5.61 0.54
CA THR A 62 11.09 -6.61 -0.37
C THR A 62 10.87 -6.08 -1.78
N ASP A 63 10.41 -4.82 -1.92
CA ASP A 63 10.34 -4.18 -3.23
C ASP A 63 11.73 -4.05 -3.88
N ARG A 64 12.79 -3.81 -3.09
CA ARG A 64 14.18 -3.75 -3.58
C ARG A 64 14.72 -5.12 -3.97
N GLU A 65 14.53 -6.14 -3.14
CA GLU A 65 14.99 -7.50 -3.43
C GLU A 65 14.24 -8.11 -4.63
N ALA A 66 12.95 -7.81 -4.77
CA ALA A 66 12.17 -8.16 -5.97
C ALA A 66 12.68 -7.42 -7.21
N ALA A 67 13.02 -6.12 -7.10
CA ALA A 67 13.59 -5.34 -8.19
C ALA A 67 14.99 -5.85 -8.61
N ASP A 68 15.82 -6.26 -7.65
CA ASP A 68 17.13 -6.89 -7.92
C ASP A 68 17.00 -8.22 -8.68
N ARG A 69 15.84 -8.89 -8.53
CA ARG A 69 15.46 -10.10 -9.28
C ARG A 69 14.69 -9.79 -10.57
N GLY A 70 14.55 -8.52 -10.94
CA GLY A 70 13.87 -8.07 -12.17
C GLY A 70 12.35 -8.07 -12.11
N VAL A 71 11.74 -8.26 -10.93
CA VAL A 71 10.29 -8.25 -10.78
C VAL A 71 9.79 -6.82 -10.65
N VAL A 72 8.98 -6.38 -11.62
CA VAL A 72 8.37 -5.05 -11.62
C VAL A 72 7.26 -4.99 -10.56
N THR A 73 7.11 -3.88 -9.84
CA THR A 73 6.05 -3.68 -8.83
C THR A 73 4.65 -3.98 -9.37
N ALA A 74 4.38 -3.67 -10.65
CA ALA A 74 3.13 -4.01 -11.31
C ALA A 74 2.87 -5.53 -11.37
N THR A 75 3.90 -6.32 -11.67
CA THR A 75 3.85 -7.79 -11.65
C THR A 75 3.53 -8.32 -10.26
N ARG A 76 4.15 -7.76 -9.23
CA ARG A 76 3.87 -8.12 -7.82
C ARG A 76 2.41 -7.87 -7.45
N HIS A 77 1.85 -6.71 -7.82
CA HIS A 77 0.42 -6.42 -7.58
C HIS A 77 -0.52 -7.35 -8.34
N LYS A 78 -0.20 -7.72 -9.58
CA LYS A 78 -0.98 -8.71 -10.34
C LYS A 78 -1.00 -10.07 -9.64
N ILE A 79 0.17 -10.58 -9.25
CA ILE A 79 0.31 -11.85 -8.52
C ILE A 79 -0.47 -11.80 -7.20
N ALA A 80 -0.36 -10.72 -6.43
CA ALA A 80 -1.09 -10.54 -5.17
C ALA A 80 -2.62 -10.46 -5.36
N ALA A 81 -3.08 -9.99 -6.52
CA ALA A 81 -4.50 -9.98 -6.90
C ALA A 81 -4.99 -11.34 -7.46
N GLY A 82 -4.08 -12.30 -7.65
CA GLY A 82 -4.38 -13.58 -8.29
C GLY A 82 -4.46 -13.53 -9.82
N ASP A 83 -4.06 -12.41 -10.45
CA ASP A 83 -3.94 -12.31 -11.90
C ASP A 83 -2.57 -12.83 -12.35
N LEU A 84 -2.56 -14.05 -12.91
CA LEU A 84 -1.36 -14.71 -13.43
C LEU A 84 -1.18 -14.52 -14.94
N THR A 85 -2.00 -13.69 -15.58
CA THR A 85 -1.97 -13.50 -17.03
C THR A 85 -0.65 -12.88 -17.47
N GLY A 86 0.12 -13.65 -18.24
CA GLY A 86 1.44 -13.24 -18.74
C GLY A 86 2.54 -13.20 -17.68
N ILE A 87 2.29 -13.79 -16.50
CA ILE A 87 3.29 -13.94 -15.44
C ILE A 87 4.01 -15.28 -15.63
N GLY A 88 5.33 -15.26 -15.73
CA GLY A 88 6.16 -16.46 -15.82
C GLY A 88 6.45 -17.09 -14.45
N TRP A 89 6.78 -18.39 -14.45
CA TRP A 89 7.16 -19.11 -13.22
C TRP A 89 8.27 -18.42 -12.42
N CYS A 90 9.29 -17.89 -13.09
CA CYS A 90 10.42 -17.21 -12.43
C CYS A 90 9.97 -15.98 -11.63
N GLU A 91 9.00 -15.22 -12.14
CA GLU A 91 8.47 -14.01 -11.48
C GLU A 91 7.62 -14.40 -10.26
N LEU A 92 6.77 -15.41 -10.42
CA LEU A 92 5.97 -15.95 -9.33
C LEU A 92 6.85 -16.54 -8.21
N GLN A 93 7.88 -17.31 -8.57
CA GLN A 93 8.84 -17.87 -7.63
C GLN A 93 9.59 -16.77 -6.87
N ALA A 94 9.99 -15.71 -7.56
CA ALA A 94 10.64 -14.57 -6.91
C ALA A 94 9.73 -13.90 -5.88
N VAL A 95 8.45 -13.68 -6.19
CA VAL A 95 7.46 -13.12 -5.23
C VAL A 95 7.22 -14.05 -4.04
N LEU A 96 7.13 -15.37 -4.26
CA LEU A 96 6.97 -16.32 -3.16
C LEU A 96 8.18 -16.33 -2.22
N LEU A 97 9.39 -16.33 -2.77
CA LEU A 97 10.62 -16.28 -1.96
C LEU A 97 10.75 -14.96 -1.19
N ASP A 98 10.36 -13.85 -1.83
CA ASP A 98 10.30 -12.53 -1.21
C ASP A 98 9.30 -12.49 -0.04
N CYS A 99 8.16 -13.19 -0.18
CA CYS A 99 7.20 -13.43 0.90
C CYS A 99 7.67 -14.46 1.95
N ARG A 100 8.94 -14.89 1.89
CA ARG A 100 9.53 -15.93 2.75
C ARG A 100 8.76 -17.25 2.74
N ALA A 101 8.15 -17.59 1.61
CA ALA A 101 7.52 -18.89 1.41
C ALA A 101 8.54 -20.01 1.66
N GLN A 102 8.12 -21.08 2.33
CA GLN A 102 9.00 -22.21 2.59
C GLN A 102 9.20 -23.04 1.32
N ALA A 103 10.23 -23.88 1.29
CA ALA A 103 10.49 -24.76 0.15
C ALA A 103 9.27 -25.61 -0.26
N ALA A 104 8.51 -26.09 0.74
CA ALA A 104 7.26 -26.83 0.51
C ALA A 104 6.18 -25.98 -0.16
N ASP A 105 6.04 -24.70 0.21
CA ASP A 105 5.06 -23.80 -0.42
C ASP A 105 5.45 -23.53 -1.89
N VAL A 106 6.75 -23.33 -2.17
CA VAL A 106 7.27 -23.12 -3.53
C VAL A 106 7.09 -24.36 -4.40
N GLU A 107 7.29 -25.56 -3.85
CA GLU A 107 7.08 -26.82 -4.57
C GLU A 107 5.62 -27.02 -4.96
N VAL A 108 4.68 -26.82 -4.02
CA VAL A 108 3.24 -26.91 -4.31
C VAL A 108 2.81 -25.83 -5.30
N ALA A 109 3.31 -24.60 -5.15
CA ALA A 109 3.03 -23.51 -6.09
C ALA A 109 3.47 -23.87 -7.53
N ARG A 110 4.62 -24.55 -7.68
CA ARG A 110 5.12 -25.01 -8.97
C ARG A 110 4.19 -26.01 -9.62
N ASN A 111 3.78 -27.03 -8.87
CA ASN A 111 2.89 -28.07 -9.38
C ASN A 111 1.53 -27.49 -9.81
N LEU A 112 1.00 -26.50 -9.05
CA LEU A 112 -0.23 -25.80 -9.38
C LEU A 112 -0.07 -24.95 -10.64
N TYR A 113 1.02 -24.18 -10.74
CA TYR A 113 1.32 -23.35 -11.90
C TYR A 113 1.46 -24.20 -13.18
N ASP A 114 2.22 -25.30 -13.11
CA ASP A 114 2.39 -26.25 -14.23
C ASP A 114 1.04 -26.85 -14.66
N SER A 115 0.15 -27.14 -13.71
CA SER A 115 -1.21 -27.66 -14.00
C SER A 115 -2.10 -26.62 -14.71
N ILE A 116 -2.02 -25.34 -14.32
CA ILE A 116 -2.75 -24.24 -14.95
C ILE A 116 -2.29 -24.08 -16.41
N MET A 117 -0.97 -24.02 -16.63
CA MET A 117 -0.37 -23.84 -17.96
C MET A 117 -0.62 -25.04 -18.89
N ALA A 118 -0.68 -26.25 -18.32
CA ALA A 118 -1.06 -27.45 -19.08
C ALA A 118 -2.55 -27.46 -19.46
N GLY A 119 -3.43 -26.96 -18.58
CA GLY A 119 -4.87 -26.88 -18.83
C GLY A 119 -5.25 -25.88 -19.93
N GLU A 120 -4.59 -24.73 -19.99
CA GLU A 120 -4.80 -23.74 -21.06
C GLU A 120 -4.46 -24.30 -22.44
N SER A 121 -3.49 -25.21 -22.51
CA SER A 121 -3.08 -25.85 -23.76
C SER A 121 -4.13 -26.84 -24.31
N GLN A 122 -5.06 -27.33 -23.48
CA GLN A 122 -6.13 -28.23 -23.91
C GLN A 122 -7.43 -27.51 -24.26
N ALA A 123 -7.68 -26.32 -23.72
CA ALA A 123 -8.91 -25.55 -23.99
C ALA A 123 -8.98 -24.93 -25.40
N GLY A 124 -7.86 -24.90 -26.13
CA GLY A 124 -7.76 -24.39 -27.51
C GLY A 124 -7.88 -25.45 -28.62
N ALA A 125 -7.94 -26.73 -28.27
CA ALA A 125 -8.09 -27.82 -29.23
C ALA A 125 -9.56 -28.23 -29.34
N ASP A 126 -10.35 -27.44 -30.09
CA ASP A 126 -11.73 -27.76 -30.47
C ASP A 126 -11.74 -29.04 -31.34
N PRO A 127 -12.19 -30.21 -30.84
CA PRO A 127 -12.37 -31.39 -31.65
C PRO A 127 -13.77 -31.30 -32.25
N GLN A 128 -13.87 -30.83 -33.49
CA GLN A 128 -15.08 -30.91 -34.32
C GLN A 128 -16.39 -30.50 -33.63
N ARG A 129 -16.76 -29.23 -33.76
CA ARG A 129 -18.17 -28.85 -33.81
C ARG A 129 -18.89 -29.64 -34.91
N ASP A 130 -19.66 -30.64 -34.50
CA ASP A 130 -20.75 -31.18 -35.30
C ASP A 130 -21.75 -30.05 -35.64
N PRO A 131 -22.19 -29.92 -36.91
CA PRO A 131 -23.15 -28.89 -37.30
C PRO A 131 -24.56 -29.28 -36.83
N LEU A 132 -24.93 -28.85 -35.62
CA LEU A 132 -26.30 -28.94 -35.13
C LEU A 132 -27.19 -27.88 -35.79
N ILE A 133 -27.92 -28.35 -36.81
CA ILE A 133 -29.30 -28.03 -37.23
C ILE A 133 -29.95 -26.89 -36.43
N VAL A 134 -30.26 -25.79 -37.14
CA VAL A 134 -31.07 -24.66 -36.70
C VAL A 134 -32.56 -24.99 -36.86
N PRO A 135 -33.39 -24.94 -35.80
CA PRO A 135 -34.84 -24.81 -35.93
C PRO A 135 -35.28 -23.33 -35.92
N PRO A 136 -36.39 -22.98 -36.60
CA PRO A 136 -36.79 -21.60 -36.84
C PRO A 136 -37.60 -20.96 -35.69
N ALA A 137 -37.59 -19.63 -35.74
CA ALA A 137 -38.12 -18.66 -34.78
C ALA A 137 -39.63 -18.74 -34.48
N ALA A 138 -39.99 -18.26 -33.28
CA ALA A 138 -41.34 -17.82 -32.92
C ALA A 138 -41.26 -16.52 -32.07
N PRO A 139 -42.34 -15.70 -32.03
CA PRO A 139 -42.24 -14.24 -32.01
C PRO A 139 -42.54 -13.56 -30.66
N ASP A 140 -42.12 -12.28 -30.64
CA ASP A 140 -42.54 -11.12 -29.84
C ASP A 140 -43.57 -11.27 -28.70
N GLN A 141 -43.16 -10.81 -27.50
CA GLN A 141 -44.09 -10.28 -26.49
C GLN A 141 -43.62 -8.91 -25.97
N PRO A 142 -44.56 -7.97 -25.71
CA PRO A 142 -44.26 -6.56 -25.44
C PRO A 142 -44.02 -6.23 -23.96
N ALA A 143 -43.38 -5.09 -23.77
CA ALA A 143 -43.04 -4.45 -22.51
C ALA A 143 -44.26 -4.08 -21.63
N ALA A 144 -44.13 -4.29 -20.33
CA ALA A 144 -44.98 -3.69 -19.30
C ALA A 144 -44.12 -2.78 -18.42
N ILE A 145 -44.39 -1.48 -18.52
CA ILE A 145 -43.87 -0.40 -17.68
C ILE A 145 -44.77 -0.35 -16.44
N ALA A 146 -44.20 -0.34 -15.24
CA ALA A 146 -44.91 0.04 -14.03
C ALA A 146 -44.05 1.03 -13.23
N ASN A 147 -44.46 2.29 -13.28
CA ASN A 147 -44.07 3.32 -12.33
C ASN A 147 -44.73 3.02 -10.97
N ALA A 148 -43.98 3.15 -9.89
CA ALA A 148 -44.54 3.39 -8.57
C ALA A 148 -43.63 4.36 -7.80
N ASP A 149 -44.10 5.60 -7.81
CA ASP A 149 -43.75 6.71 -6.94
C ASP A 149 -44.19 6.39 -5.50
N THR A 150 -43.31 6.58 -4.50
CA THR A 150 -43.72 6.73 -3.10
C THR A 150 -42.63 7.41 -2.27
N GLY A 151 -42.84 8.70 -1.98
CA GLY A 151 -43.10 9.11 -0.60
C GLY A 151 -41.92 9.29 0.36
N THR A 152 -41.49 10.55 0.45
CA THR A 152 -41.07 11.33 1.63
C THR A 152 -41.39 10.79 3.04
N GLY A 153 -40.40 10.88 3.94
CA GLY A 153 -40.52 10.91 5.42
C GLY A 153 -39.11 10.87 6.03
N GLU A 154 -38.53 11.96 6.55
CA GLU A 154 -38.80 12.68 7.81
C GLU A 154 -38.16 12.06 9.07
N ALA A 155 -37.42 12.91 9.78
CA ALA A 155 -36.99 12.88 11.19
C ALA A 155 -35.91 11.90 11.70
N ALA A 156 -34.77 12.53 12.02
CA ALA A 156 -34.08 12.53 13.31
C ALA A 156 -33.86 11.22 14.09
N ALA A 157 -32.58 10.85 14.28
CA ALA A 157 -32.07 10.40 15.57
C ALA A 157 -30.54 10.52 15.62
N THR A 158 -30.11 11.46 16.45
CA THR A 158 -28.86 11.50 17.21
C THR A 158 -28.42 10.10 17.64
N THR A 159 -27.22 9.69 17.27
CA THR A 159 -26.47 8.67 18.02
C THR A 159 -24.99 9.05 18.03
N ASP A 160 -24.56 9.37 19.24
CA ASP A 160 -23.20 9.56 19.70
C ASP A 160 -22.52 8.19 19.84
N PRO A 161 -21.36 7.95 19.19
CA PRO A 161 -20.45 6.91 19.61
C PRO A 161 -19.18 7.53 20.19
N SER A 162 -19.16 7.58 21.53
CA SER A 162 -18.06 7.16 22.41
C SER A 162 -16.65 7.30 21.84
N SER A 163 -15.89 8.21 22.45
CA SER A 163 -14.44 8.33 22.36
C SER A 163 -13.74 6.97 22.51
N PRO A 164 -12.90 6.57 21.54
CA PRO A 164 -11.84 5.62 21.80
C PRO A 164 -10.61 6.36 22.36
N ASP A 165 -9.98 5.70 23.33
CA ASP A 165 -8.79 6.11 24.05
C ASP A 165 -7.69 6.69 23.15
N LYS A 166 -7.15 7.83 23.58
CA LYS A 166 -5.92 8.42 23.04
C LYS A 166 -4.75 7.52 23.43
N GLU A 167 -4.37 6.60 22.56
CA GLU A 167 -3.04 5.99 22.61
C GLU A 167 -2.00 7.05 22.20
N ASP A 168 -1.23 7.51 23.18
CA ASP A 168 -0.02 8.32 23.01
C ASP A 168 1.04 7.54 22.23
N ILE A 169 0.95 7.53 20.91
CA ILE A 169 2.02 7.06 20.03
C ILE A 169 3.12 8.13 20.01
N ARG A 170 4.06 8.00 20.94
CA ARG A 170 5.35 8.71 20.94
C ARG A 170 6.15 8.32 19.70
N ASN A 171 6.13 9.17 18.68
CA ASN A 171 7.01 9.09 17.52
C ASN A 171 8.32 9.84 17.80
N GLY A 172 9.26 9.16 18.44
CA GLY A 172 10.66 9.57 18.49
C GLY A 172 11.53 8.38 18.11
N SER A 173 11.77 8.19 16.81
CA SER A 173 12.70 7.18 16.31
C SER A 173 13.63 7.83 15.29
N HIS A 174 14.88 7.91 15.74
CA HIS A 174 16.07 8.45 15.09
C HIS A 174 16.27 7.90 13.66
N LEU A 175 16.69 8.80 12.77
CA LEU A 175 16.93 8.62 11.34
C LEU A 175 18.22 7.84 11.09
N ASP A 176 18.14 6.52 10.92
CA ASP A 176 19.26 5.73 10.43
C ASP A 176 19.10 5.42 8.93
N ASP A 177 20.04 5.98 8.19
CA ASP A 177 20.63 5.60 6.89
C ASP A 177 19.85 5.71 5.56
N GLU A 178 20.41 6.55 4.69
CA GLU A 178 20.38 6.55 3.21
C GLU A 178 19.09 6.79 2.41
N THR A 179 17.97 7.23 3.01
CA THR A 179 16.93 7.90 2.20
C THR A 179 17.17 9.42 2.17
N ASP A 180 17.06 9.99 0.96
CA ASP A 180 17.33 11.39 0.58
C ASP A 180 16.31 12.39 1.17
N GLY A 181 15.91 12.19 2.43
CA GLY A 181 14.87 12.94 3.15
C GLY A 181 15.40 13.79 4.30
N ASP A 182 16.72 13.90 4.48
CA ASP A 182 17.33 14.76 5.50
C ASP A 182 17.26 16.24 5.07
N PRO A 183 16.49 17.10 5.75
CA PRO A 183 16.36 18.50 5.38
C PRO A 183 17.64 19.33 5.57
N LYS A 184 18.60 18.90 6.41
CA LYS A 184 19.87 19.61 6.61
C LYS A 184 20.82 19.44 5.42
N LYS A 185 20.68 18.34 4.67
CA LYS A 185 21.42 18.06 3.44
C LYS A 185 20.95 18.92 2.26
N ALA A 186 19.72 19.42 2.29
CA ALA A 186 19.18 20.27 1.23
C ALA A 186 20.03 21.52 0.99
N THR A 187 20.43 21.72 -0.26
CA THR A 187 21.19 22.87 -0.75
C THR A 187 20.32 23.83 -1.54
N THR A 188 19.21 23.35 -2.10
CA THR A 188 18.23 24.13 -2.87
C THR A 188 16.86 24.19 -2.16
N VAL A 189 15.98 25.09 -2.61
CA VAL A 189 14.61 25.18 -2.09
C VAL A 189 13.80 23.95 -2.49
N GLU A 190 14.03 23.47 -3.70
CA GLU A 190 13.40 22.31 -4.30
C GLU A 190 13.70 21.05 -3.49
N GLU A 191 14.98 20.80 -3.18
CA GLU A 191 15.42 19.68 -2.32
C GLU A 191 14.77 19.74 -0.93
N TYR A 192 14.70 20.94 -0.33
CA TYR A 192 14.09 21.10 0.99
C TYR A 192 12.58 20.80 0.97
N VAL A 193 11.88 21.22 -0.09
CA VAL A 193 10.45 20.89 -0.27
C VAL A 193 10.27 19.40 -0.56
N GLN A 194 11.14 18.79 -1.35
CA GLN A 194 11.12 17.36 -1.62
C GLN A 194 11.30 16.56 -0.32
N ALA A 195 12.24 16.95 0.53
CA ALA A 195 12.39 16.37 1.86
C ALA A 195 11.08 16.49 2.68
N MET A 196 10.40 17.64 2.66
CA MET A 196 9.11 17.79 3.36
C MET A 196 8.03 16.84 2.81
N GLN A 197 8.03 16.59 1.49
CA GLN A 197 7.11 15.64 0.87
C GLN A 197 7.43 14.20 1.29
N ILE A 198 8.70 13.81 1.28
CA ILE A 198 9.17 12.50 1.78
C ILE A 198 8.76 12.33 3.24
N TYR A 199 8.92 13.36 4.07
CA TYR A 199 8.47 13.32 5.46
C TYR A 199 6.97 13.07 5.57
N ARG A 200 6.15 13.76 4.76
CA ARG A 200 4.70 13.52 4.73
C ARG A 200 4.37 12.10 4.26
N GLU A 201 5.09 11.56 3.29
CA GLU A 201 4.88 10.19 2.82
C GLU A 201 5.24 9.15 3.89
N ASN A 202 6.32 9.37 4.63
CA ASN A 202 6.72 8.54 5.77
C ASN A 202 5.73 8.64 6.94
N ALA A 203 5.03 9.77 7.08
CA ALA A 203 3.96 9.98 8.05
C ALA A 203 2.60 9.40 7.59
N ASP A 204 2.60 8.37 6.74
CA ASP A 204 1.39 7.72 6.18
C ASP A 204 0.55 8.65 5.27
N LYS A 205 1.19 9.68 4.68
CA LYS A 205 0.62 10.59 3.67
C LYS A 205 -0.76 11.16 4.06
N PRO A 206 -0.89 11.82 5.22
CA PRO A 206 -2.17 12.29 5.72
C PRO A 206 -2.86 13.18 4.67
N PRO A 207 -4.16 13.00 4.43
CA PRO A 207 -4.92 13.88 3.56
C PRO A 207 -4.82 15.33 4.02
N LEU A 208 -4.77 16.29 3.08
CA LEU A 208 -4.63 17.71 3.43
C LEU A 208 -5.76 18.22 4.35
N ARG A 209 -6.96 17.64 4.26
CA ARG A 209 -8.08 17.94 5.19
C ARG A 209 -7.72 17.55 6.62
N THR A 210 -7.23 16.33 6.82
CA THR A 210 -6.79 15.83 8.13
C THR A 210 -5.66 16.68 8.71
N MET A 211 -4.71 17.10 7.87
CA MET A 211 -3.64 18.01 8.30
C MET A 211 -4.18 19.35 8.83
N VAL A 212 -5.19 19.94 8.17
CA VAL A 212 -5.78 21.22 8.59
C VAL A 212 -6.49 21.10 9.94
N GLU A 213 -7.20 20.00 10.19
CA GLU A 213 -7.81 19.75 11.51
C GLU A 213 -6.73 19.58 12.59
N ALA A 214 -5.68 18.78 12.32
CA ALA A 214 -4.57 18.62 13.25
C ALA A 214 -3.86 19.95 13.59
N ILE A 215 -3.69 20.84 12.60
CA ILE A 215 -3.13 22.18 12.79
C ILE A 215 -4.04 23.06 13.65
N LYS A 216 -5.36 22.94 13.48
CA LYS A 216 -6.34 23.78 14.16
C LYS A 216 -6.38 23.51 15.67
N ASP A 217 -6.16 22.26 16.05
CA ASP A 217 -6.27 21.76 17.42
C ASP A 217 -4.92 21.69 18.15
N SER A 218 -3.80 21.80 17.42
CA SER A 218 -2.47 21.71 18.00
C SER A 218 -1.96 23.04 18.58
N PRO A 219 -1.41 23.06 19.80
CA PRO A 219 -0.76 24.25 20.36
C PRO A 219 0.59 24.57 19.70
N LEU A 220 1.18 23.61 18.97
CA LEU A 220 2.46 23.78 18.30
C LEU A 220 2.34 24.62 17.02
N ALA A 221 1.13 24.80 16.48
CA ALA A 221 0.88 25.59 15.29
C ALA A 221 0.70 27.08 15.63
N GLU A 222 1.72 27.90 15.35
CA GLU A 222 1.67 29.36 15.53
C GLU A 222 0.58 30.03 14.68
N LYS A 223 0.29 29.46 13.50
CA LYS A 223 -0.69 29.99 12.55
C LYS A 223 -1.49 28.89 11.89
N LYS A 224 -2.81 29.10 11.81
CA LYS A 224 -3.76 28.20 11.15
C LYS A 224 -3.72 28.44 9.64
N TYR A 225 -3.21 27.47 8.90
CA TYR A 225 -3.16 27.48 7.44
C TYR A 225 -4.24 26.57 6.87
N GLY A 226 -4.92 27.02 5.82
CA GLY A 226 -5.90 26.20 5.10
C GLY A 226 -5.25 25.32 4.03
N ILE A 227 -6.06 24.44 3.43
CA ILE A 227 -5.66 23.47 2.39
C ILE A 227 -4.88 24.15 1.26
N ALA A 228 -5.35 25.31 0.78
CA ALA A 228 -4.71 26.05 -0.30
C ALA A 228 -3.27 26.50 0.01
N SER A 229 -2.95 26.77 1.28
CA SER A 229 -1.58 27.14 1.66
C SER A 229 -0.67 25.92 1.70
N LEU A 230 -1.16 24.80 2.25
CA LEU A 230 -0.41 23.54 2.32
C LEU A 230 -0.18 22.95 0.93
N SER A 231 -1.18 23.01 0.03
CA SER A 231 -1.08 22.48 -1.33
C SER A 231 -0.18 23.31 -2.24
N ASN A 232 0.12 24.56 -1.87
CA ASN A 232 0.98 25.45 -2.65
C ASN A 232 2.42 25.49 -2.15
N ILE A 233 2.79 24.66 -1.18
CA ILE A 233 4.16 24.55 -0.73
C ILE A 233 5.07 24.12 -1.89
N GLY A 234 6.17 24.84 -2.09
CA GLY A 234 7.14 24.58 -3.17
C GLY A 234 6.76 25.03 -4.58
N LYS A 235 5.50 25.33 -4.87
CA LYS A 235 5.08 25.69 -6.26
C LYS A 235 5.67 26.99 -6.79
N ASN A 236 6.09 27.90 -5.92
CA ASN A 236 6.53 29.25 -6.29
C ASN A 236 8.06 29.39 -6.41
N GLY A 237 8.83 28.31 -6.22
CA GLY A 237 10.31 28.35 -6.15
C GLY A 237 10.87 29.19 -4.98
N LYS A 238 9.98 29.69 -4.10
CA LYS A 238 10.36 30.49 -2.94
C LYS A 238 10.45 29.59 -1.71
N PRO A 239 11.43 29.82 -0.83
CA PRO A 239 11.54 29.06 0.40
C PRO A 239 10.26 29.26 1.24
N PRO A 240 9.65 28.16 1.75
CA PRO A 240 8.44 28.27 2.56
C PRO A 240 8.70 29.10 3.82
N LYS A 241 7.68 29.78 4.34
CA LYS A 241 7.79 30.56 5.59
C LYS A 241 7.93 29.61 6.79
N ALA A 242 8.65 30.03 7.84
CA ALA A 242 8.86 29.20 9.03
C ALA A 242 7.53 28.69 9.63
N ALA A 243 6.57 29.60 9.87
CA ALA A 243 5.24 29.25 10.35
C ALA A 243 4.49 28.26 9.44
N LEU A 244 4.71 28.30 8.11
CA LEU A 244 4.11 27.35 7.17
C LEU A 244 4.78 25.97 7.26
N VAL A 245 6.11 25.93 7.41
CA VAL A 245 6.84 24.66 7.63
C VAL A 245 6.37 24.00 8.92
N ARG A 246 6.33 24.77 10.02
CA ARG A 246 5.82 24.30 11.32
C ARG A 246 4.40 23.76 11.21
N ALA A 247 3.47 24.52 10.62
CA ALA A 247 2.10 24.05 10.43
C ALA A 247 2.03 22.78 9.56
N TYR A 248 2.83 22.69 8.49
CA TYR A 248 2.88 21.49 7.66
C TYR A 248 3.33 20.25 8.45
N LEU A 249 4.39 20.39 9.25
CA LEU A 249 4.93 19.31 10.08
C LEU A 249 3.95 18.89 11.18
N VAL A 250 3.31 19.85 11.85
CA VAL A 250 2.23 19.60 12.82
C VAL A 250 1.08 18.83 12.17
N GLY A 251 0.69 19.21 10.94
CA GLY A 251 -0.33 18.50 10.17
C GLY A 251 0.05 17.06 9.84
N CYS A 252 1.35 16.76 9.77
CA CYS A 252 1.90 15.42 9.62
C CYS A 252 2.11 14.67 10.95
N GLY A 253 1.78 15.28 12.09
CA GLY A 253 1.96 14.66 13.41
C GLY A 253 3.39 14.75 13.96
N ALA A 254 4.20 15.72 13.49
CA ALA A 254 5.54 15.95 14.02
C ALA A 254 5.50 16.46 15.47
N ASP A 255 6.49 16.05 16.27
CA ASP A 255 6.73 16.58 17.61
C ASP A 255 7.59 17.86 17.58
N GLU A 256 7.76 18.48 18.75
CA GLU A 256 8.50 19.75 18.89
C GLU A 256 9.99 19.62 18.51
N GLU A 257 10.62 18.49 18.81
CA GLU A 257 12.02 18.23 18.45
C GLU A 257 12.20 18.15 16.93
N THR A 258 11.32 17.40 16.25
CA THR A 258 11.29 17.33 14.79
C THR A 258 11.06 18.72 14.20
N ILE A 259 10.05 19.46 14.68
CA ILE A 259 9.80 20.83 14.21
C ILE A 259 11.05 21.71 14.34
N THR A 260 11.72 21.66 15.48
CA THR A 260 12.95 22.43 15.75
C THR A 260 14.07 22.05 14.78
N TYR A 261 14.26 20.77 14.53
CA TYR A 261 15.25 20.24 13.59
C TYR A 261 15.00 20.74 12.15
N TRP A 262 13.75 20.73 11.69
CA TRP A 262 13.37 21.26 10.38
C TRP A 262 13.54 22.79 10.30
N GLU A 263 13.20 23.52 11.36
CA GLU A 263 13.39 24.98 11.41
C GLU A 263 14.87 25.39 11.38
N GLU A 264 15.75 24.61 12.02
CA GLU A 264 17.20 24.75 11.88
C GLU A 264 17.67 24.51 10.45
N ALA A 265 17.25 23.40 9.83
CA ALA A 265 17.60 23.06 8.46
C ALA A 265 17.19 24.19 7.49
N ARG A 266 15.98 24.73 7.65
CA ARG A 266 15.51 25.90 6.89
C ARG A 266 16.39 27.13 7.10
N ARG A 267 16.79 27.43 8.34
CA ARG A 267 17.68 28.56 8.64
C ARG A 267 19.02 28.39 7.94
N GLN A 268 19.61 27.20 7.99
CA GLN A 268 20.87 26.88 7.30
C GLN A 268 20.74 27.05 5.78
N LEU A 269 19.67 26.54 5.17
CA LEU A 269 19.38 26.72 3.75
C LEU A 269 19.32 28.20 3.38
N LEU A 270 18.56 29.01 4.13
CA LEU A 270 18.47 30.45 3.86
C LEU A 270 19.81 31.16 3.97
N THR A 271 20.64 30.81 4.96
CA THR A 271 22.00 31.34 5.08
C THR A 271 22.86 31.00 3.87
N ARG A 272 22.77 29.77 3.35
CA ARG A 272 23.49 29.34 2.14
C ARG A 272 23.02 30.13 0.91
N LEU A 273 21.71 30.23 0.70
CA LEU A 273 21.12 30.96 -0.45
C LEU A 273 21.48 32.45 -0.44
N ILE A 274 21.52 33.08 0.73
CA ILE A 274 21.95 34.48 0.87
C ILE A 274 23.43 34.63 0.47
N ARG A 275 24.30 33.71 0.88
CA ARG A 275 25.74 33.74 0.54
C ARG A 275 26.01 33.52 -0.94
N GLN A 276 25.19 32.70 -1.61
CA GLN A 276 25.35 32.40 -3.04
C GLN A 276 24.82 33.52 -3.95
N ARG A 277 24.01 34.45 -3.42
CA ARG A 277 23.51 35.57 -4.21
C ARG A 277 24.68 36.52 -4.54
N PRO A 278 25.06 36.70 -5.81
CA PRO A 278 26.16 37.59 -6.16
C PRO A 278 25.85 39.02 -5.66
N PRO A 279 26.84 39.71 -5.06
CA PRO A 279 26.65 41.09 -4.61
C PRO A 279 26.40 41.98 -5.83
N GLY A 280 25.17 42.48 -5.96
CA GLY A 280 24.80 43.61 -6.81
C GLY A 280 25.10 43.46 -8.30
N ARG A 281 24.10 43.03 -9.06
CA ARG A 281 23.73 43.74 -10.29
C ARG A 281 22.54 44.64 -9.97
#